data_AF-A0A7V4JQW5-F1
#
_entry.id   AF-A0A7V4JQW5-F1
#
_cell.length_a   1.000
_cell.length_b   1.000
_cell.length_c   1.000
_cell.angle_alpha   90.00
_cell.angle_beta   90.00
_cell.angle_gamma   90.00
#
_symmetry.space_group_name_H-M   'P 1'
#
loop_
_entity.id
_entity.type
_entity.pdbx_description
1 polymer ?
#
loop_
_entity_poly.entity_id
_entity_poly.type
_entity_poly.pdbx_seq_one_letter_code
_entity_poly.pdbx_strand_id
1 'polypeptide(L)'
;AFLLQGLPGREYWLTAIMAARFLATAFSAGPALLLVLALLTKKITGFDVGAKAIDTIAKIVIYAFIINMLLFGFELFTAFYSGIHSHQAPYLYLFFGYEGHTEYVSLMWASMILAAIALILLIPTATRRNEVTLTLGCLSLIISVWIEKGLILMIGGFTPNVFHTITPYTPTFPEFMVAVGVWSVGFTVVTILWKVAISVYQAKEKGVFIKSS
;
A
#
# COMPACT_ATOMS: atom_id res chain seq x y z
N ALA A 1 -12.32 2.61 -5.67
CA ALA A 1 -12.25 4.09 -5.80
C ALA A 1 -13.61 4.68 -6.16
N PHE A 2 -14.09 4.53 -7.40
CA PHE A 2 -15.35 5.16 -7.85
C PHE A 2 -16.59 4.77 -7.04
N LEU A 3 -16.67 3.53 -6.58
CA LEU A 3 -17.76 3.11 -5.69
C LEU A 3 -17.80 3.89 -4.37
N LEU A 4 -16.64 4.22 -3.79
CA LEU A 4 -16.56 5.00 -2.55
C LEU A 4 -16.90 6.47 -2.80
N GLN A 5 -16.37 7.05 -3.89
CA GLN A 5 -16.66 8.42 -4.30
C GLN A 5 -18.15 8.66 -4.60
N GLY A 6 -18.86 7.63 -5.06
CA GLY A 6 -20.28 7.73 -5.40
C GLY A 6 -21.23 7.73 -4.20
N LEU A 7 -20.73 7.56 -2.97
CA LEU A 7 -21.58 7.52 -1.78
C LEU A 7 -21.87 8.95 -1.28
N PRO A 8 -23.13 9.42 -1.34
CA PRO A 8 -23.48 10.77 -0.90
C PRO A 8 -23.31 10.93 0.62
N GLY A 9 -22.91 12.13 1.05
CA GLY A 9 -22.69 12.46 2.45
C GLY A 9 -21.45 11.81 3.08
N ARG A 10 -20.50 11.34 2.24
CA ARG A 10 -19.22 10.75 2.65
C ARG A 10 -18.06 11.58 2.12
N GLU A 11 -17.91 12.77 2.72
CA GLU A 11 -17.03 13.84 2.24
C GLU A 11 -15.54 13.48 2.15
N TYR A 12 -15.09 12.52 2.96
CA TYR A 12 -13.72 12.01 2.89
C TYR A 12 -13.46 11.19 1.61
N TRP A 13 -14.47 10.51 1.08
CA TRP A 13 -14.35 9.78 -0.18
C TRP A 13 -14.71 10.62 -1.40
N LEU A 14 -15.46 11.69 -1.22
CA LEU A 14 -15.92 12.58 -2.27
C LEU A 14 -14.83 13.56 -2.71
N THR A 15 -13.79 13.03 -3.35
CA THR A 15 -12.64 13.78 -3.86
C THR A 15 -12.36 13.35 -5.30
N ALA A 16 -12.10 14.31 -6.19
CA ALA A 16 -11.77 14.03 -7.59
C ALA A 16 -10.45 13.25 -7.74
N ILE A 17 -9.53 13.42 -6.79
CA ILE A 17 -8.18 12.86 -6.83
C ILE A 17 -8.14 11.42 -6.30
N MET A 18 -9.17 10.96 -5.60
CA MET A 18 -9.22 9.63 -4.98
C MET A 18 -8.94 8.50 -5.98
N ALA A 19 -9.48 8.53 -7.19
CA ALA A 19 -9.18 7.53 -8.22
C ALA A 19 -7.67 7.48 -8.59
N ALA A 20 -7.05 8.65 -8.75
CA ALA A 20 -5.62 8.74 -9.03
C ALA A 20 -4.77 8.26 -7.85
N ARG A 21 -5.19 8.52 -6.59
CA ARG A 21 -4.51 7.99 -5.39
C ARG A 21 -4.54 6.47 -5.35
N PHE A 22 -5.70 5.86 -5.61
CA PHE A 22 -5.81 4.41 -5.68
C PHE A 22 -4.86 3.81 -6.71
N LEU A 23 -4.78 4.43 -7.90
CA LEU A 23 -3.86 4.01 -8.95
C LEU A 23 -2.39 4.12 -8.52
N ALA A 24 -2.01 5.26 -7.93
CA ALA A 24 -0.66 5.49 -7.41
C ALA A 24 -0.29 4.49 -6.30
N THR A 25 -1.21 4.16 -5.39
CA THR A 25 -0.98 3.12 -4.39
C THR A 25 -0.87 1.72 -4.98
N ALA A 26 -1.65 1.39 -6.02
CA ALA A 26 -1.57 0.09 -6.68
C ALA A 26 -0.22 -0.10 -7.40
N PHE A 27 0.26 0.92 -8.11
CA PHE A 27 1.56 0.91 -8.80
C PHE A 27 2.77 1.04 -7.87
N SER A 28 2.57 1.39 -6.60
CA SER A 28 3.65 1.37 -5.60
C SER A 28 3.65 0.06 -4.81
N ALA A 29 2.56 -0.29 -4.12
CA ALA A 29 2.50 -1.48 -3.26
C ALA A 29 2.57 -2.80 -4.03
N GLY A 30 1.93 -2.90 -5.21
CA GLY A 30 1.92 -4.12 -6.02
C GLY A 30 3.33 -4.51 -6.48
N PRO A 31 4.05 -3.64 -7.21
CA PRO A 31 5.42 -3.94 -7.63
C PRO A 31 6.41 -4.01 -6.46
N ALA A 32 6.17 -3.32 -5.34
CA ALA A 32 6.97 -3.48 -4.12
C ALA A 32 6.86 -4.90 -3.54
N LEU A 33 5.65 -5.48 -3.52
CA LEU A 33 5.46 -6.87 -3.09
C LEU A 33 6.20 -7.84 -4.02
N LEU A 34 6.14 -7.62 -5.34
CA LEU A 34 6.89 -8.41 -6.32
C LEU A 34 8.41 -8.30 -6.10
N LEU A 35 8.93 -7.11 -5.79
CA LEU A 35 10.35 -6.92 -5.46
C LEU A 35 10.76 -7.72 -4.22
N VAL A 36 9.97 -7.65 -3.15
CA VAL A 36 10.24 -8.40 -1.91
C VAL A 36 10.25 -9.91 -2.20
N LEU A 37 9.29 -10.41 -2.97
CA LEU A 37 9.24 -11.82 -3.35
C LEU A 37 10.40 -12.21 -4.27
N ALA A 38 10.78 -11.38 -5.23
CA ALA A 38 11.93 -11.62 -6.11
C ALA A 38 13.23 -11.74 -5.31
N LEU A 39 13.49 -10.81 -4.39
CA LEU A 39 14.66 -10.85 -3.51
C LEU A 39 14.64 -12.07 -2.57
N LEU A 40 13.46 -12.42 -2.05
CA LEU A 40 13.29 -13.62 -1.24
C LEU A 40 13.61 -14.89 -2.03
N THR A 41 13.10 -15.00 -3.26
CA THR A 41 13.35 -16.17 -4.12
C THR A 41 14.79 -16.27 -4.57
N LYS A 42 15.46 -15.14 -4.87
CA LYS A 42 16.91 -15.10 -5.11
C LYS A 42 17.68 -15.75 -3.95
N LYS A 43 17.29 -15.47 -2.70
CA LYS A 43 17.93 -16.04 -1.51
C LYS A 43 17.64 -17.53 -1.31
N ILE A 44 16.44 -18.01 -1.67
CA ILE A 44 16.01 -19.40 -1.43
C ILE A 44 16.46 -20.33 -2.56
N THR A 45 16.34 -19.91 -3.82
CA THR A 45 16.53 -20.76 -5.00
C THR A 45 17.71 -20.37 -5.88
N GLY A 46 18.37 -19.24 -5.60
CA GLY A 46 19.45 -18.71 -6.44
C GLY A 46 18.98 -18.07 -7.75
N PHE A 47 17.67 -18.01 -7.99
CA PHE A 47 17.10 -17.38 -9.19
C PHE A 47 17.22 -15.86 -9.11
N ASP A 48 18.11 -15.28 -9.91
CA ASP A 48 18.30 -13.82 -9.98
C ASP A 48 17.54 -13.23 -11.18
N VAL A 49 16.57 -12.36 -10.89
CA VAL A 49 15.79 -11.62 -11.90
C VAL A 49 16.64 -10.57 -12.63
N GLY A 50 17.81 -10.23 -12.08
CA GLY A 50 18.78 -9.32 -12.64
C GLY A 50 18.67 -7.91 -12.06
N ALA A 51 19.84 -7.31 -11.77
CA ALA A 51 19.94 -6.00 -11.13
C ALA A 51 19.23 -4.86 -11.90
N LYS A 52 19.22 -4.91 -13.24
CA LYS A 52 18.53 -3.92 -14.08
C LYS A 52 17.01 -3.96 -13.90
N ALA A 53 16.43 -5.16 -13.80
CA ALA A 53 14.99 -5.33 -13.60
C ALA A 53 14.59 -4.82 -12.21
N ILE A 54 15.36 -5.18 -11.18
CA ILE A 54 15.16 -4.72 -9.80
C ILE A 54 15.21 -3.19 -9.72
N ASP A 55 16.26 -2.55 -10.27
CA ASP A 55 16.38 -1.08 -10.25
C ASP A 55 15.25 -0.37 -11.01
N THR A 56 14.79 -0.96 -12.13
CA THR A 56 13.68 -0.40 -12.92
C THR A 56 12.37 -0.46 -12.16
N ILE A 57 12.03 -1.61 -11.57
CA ILE A 57 10.81 -1.76 -10.77
C ILE A 57 10.88 -0.87 -9.53
N ALA A 58 12.04 -0.81 -8.87
CA ALA A 58 12.24 0.03 -7.69
C ALA A 58 12.06 1.52 -8.00
N LYS A 59 12.43 1.98 -9.21
CA LYS A 59 12.13 3.34 -9.70
C LYS A 59 10.63 3.56 -9.85
N ILE A 60 9.91 2.63 -10.49
CA ILE A 60 8.46 2.73 -10.67
C ILE A 60 7.76 2.84 -9.32
N VAL A 61 8.14 1.97 -8.37
CA VAL A 61 7.60 1.97 -7.00
C VAL A 61 7.77 3.32 -6.33
N ILE A 62 8.99 3.87 -6.31
CA ILE A 62 9.24 5.13 -5.60
C ILE A 62 8.55 6.32 -6.27
N TYR A 63 8.53 6.39 -7.61
CA TYR A 63 7.83 7.47 -8.31
C TYR A 63 6.32 7.41 -8.06
N ALA A 64 5.71 6.22 -8.14
CA ALA A 64 4.30 6.04 -7.83
C ALA A 64 3.99 6.39 -6.37
N PHE A 65 4.89 6.06 -5.45
CA PHE A 65 4.70 6.36 -4.02
C PHE A 65 4.85 7.84 -3.70
N ILE A 66 5.82 8.54 -4.32
CA ILE A 66 5.95 10.00 -4.22
C ILE A 66 4.69 10.68 -4.73
N ILE A 67 4.17 10.26 -5.90
CA ILE A 67 2.92 10.80 -6.45
C ILE A 67 1.78 10.56 -5.46
N ASN A 68 1.65 9.36 -4.89
CA ASN A 68 0.61 9.09 -3.89
C ASN A 68 0.70 10.03 -2.67
N MET A 69 1.90 10.25 -2.14
CA MET A 69 2.13 11.13 -0.99
C MET A 69 1.84 12.60 -1.33
N LEU A 70 2.22 13.04 -2.53
CA LEU A 70 1.88 14.38 -3.03
C LEU A 70 0.36 14.57 -3.14
N LEU A 71 -0.34 13.61 -3.75
CA LEU A 71 -1.80 13.66 -3.90
C LEU A 71 -2.51 13.64 -2.55
N PHE A 72 -2.01 12.88 -1.57
CA PHE A 72 -2.53 12.93 -0.20
C PHE A 72 -2.32 14.32 0.43
N GLY A 73 -1.15 14.94 0.22
CA GLY A 73 -0.90 16.32 0.63
C GLY A 73 -1.87 17.31 0.00
N PHE A 74 -2.23 17.16 -1.27
CA PHE A 74 -3.24 18.00 -1.93
C PHE A 74 -4.64 17.80 -1.39
N GLU A 75 -5.01 16.59 -0.97
CA GLU A 75 -6.30 16.36 -0.32
C GLU A 75 -6.36 17.01 1.06
N LEU A 76 -5.29 16.89 1.87
CA LEU A 76 -5.18 17.61 3.13
C LEU A 76 -5.29 19.12 2.89
N PHE A 77 -4.49 19.67 1.97
CA PHE A 77 -4.54 21.09 1.64
C PHE A 77 -5.94 21.54 1.23
N THR A 78 -6.58 20.84 0.29
CA THR A 78 -7.91 21.19 -0.20
C THR A 78 -8.97 21.11 0.91
N ALA A 79 -8.93 20.06 1.75
CA ALA A 79 -9.86 19.90 2.85
C ALA A 79 -9.78 21.07 3.84
N PHE A 80 -8.56 21.46 4.24
CA PHE A 80 -8.37 22.56 5.19
C PHE A 80 -8.58 23.93 4.56
N TYR A 81 -8.16 24.12 3.31
CA TYR A 81 -8.29 25.39 2.59
C TYR A 81 -9.74 25.77 2.30
N SER A 82 -10.61 24.78 2.04
CA SER A 82 -12.03 25.03 1.76
C SER A 82 -12.80 25.67 2.92
N GLY A 83 -12.30 25.53 4.16
CA GLY A 83 -13.01 25.96 5.38
C GLY A 83 -14.28 25.14 5.69
N ILE A 84 -14.54 24.07 4.95
CA ILE A 84 -15.74 23.25 5.15
C ILE A 84 -15.47 22.19 6.22
N HIS A 85 -16.16 22.32 7.36
CA HIS A 85 -15.95 21.46 8.53
C HIS A 85 -16.13 19.97 8.22
N SER A 86 -17.09 19.60 7.37
CA SER A 86 -17.36 18.21 7.01
C SER A 86 -16.20 17.55 6.24
N HIS A 87 -15.43 18.30 5.44
CA HIS A 87 -14.24 17.77 4.77
C HIS A 87 -13.03 17.74 5.71
N GLN A 88 -12.97 18.60 6.73
CA GLN A 88 -11.87 18.65 7.70
C GLN A 88 -12.01 17.58 8.79
N ALA A 89 -13.23 17.33 9.28
CA ALA A 89 -13.49 16.48 10.42
C ALA A 89 -12.92 15.05 10.31
N PRO A 90 -12.99 14.36 9.15
CA PRO A 90 -12.33 13.05 8.98
C PRO A 90 -10.81 13.11 9.19
N TYR A 91 -10.14 14.15 8.69
CA TYR A 91 -8.70 14.30 8.87
C TYR A 91 -8.34 14.65 10.31
N LEU A 92 -9.14 15.50 10.98
CA LEU A 92 -8.98 15.81 12.40
C LEU A 92 -9.12 14.53 13.25
N TYR A 93 -10.18 13.76 13.02
CA TYR A 93 -10.40 12.46 13.68
C TYR A 93 -9.21 11.53 13.54
N LEU A 94 -8.67 11.40 12.32
CA LEU A 94 -7.58 10.48 12.05
C LEU A 94 -6.21 10.95 12.57
N PHE A 95 -5.92 12.26 12.61
CA PHE A 95 -4.59 12.76 13.00
C PHE A 95 -4.49 13.25 14.44
N PHE A 96 -5.57 13.80 14.98
CA PHE A 96 -5.58 14.48 16.29
C PHE A 96 -6.67 13.97 17.22
N GLY A 97 -7.60 13.16 16.69
CA GLY A 97 -8.81 12.78 17.38
C GLY A 97 -9.91 13.82 17.18
N TYR A 98 -11.14 13.42 17.44
CA TYR A 98 -12.32 14.27 17.28
C TYR A 98 -13.36 13.87 18.33
N GLU A 99 -13.92 14.86 19.03
CA GLU A 99 -14.95 14.68 20.10
C GLU A 99 -14.60 13.61 21.16
N GLY A 100 -13.33 13.53 21.57
CA GLY A 100 -12.86 12.58 22.59
C GLY A 100 -12.47 11.19 22.06
N HIS A 101 -12.67 10.94 20.77
CA HIS A 101 -12.30 9.70 20.11
C HIS A 101 -10.90 9.78 19.48
N THR A 102 -10.06 8.80 19.77
CA THR A 102 -8.62 8.78 19.40
C THR A 102 -8.14 7.43 18.90
N GLU A 103 -9.05 6.50 18.59
CA GLU A 103 -8.76 5.08 18.36
C GLU A 103 -7.77 4.87 17.20
N TYR A 104 -7.84 5.72 16.17
CA TYR A 104 -7.04 5.60 14.94
C TYR A 104 -5.89 6.60 14.83
N VAL A 105 -5.72 7.48 15.81
CA VAL A 105 -4.66 8.50 15.79
C VAL A 105 -3.28 7.84 15.75
N SER A 106 -3.05 6.88 16.65
CA SER A 106 -1.79 6.13 16.71
C SER A 106 -1.51 5.38 15.41
N LEU A 107 -2.55 4.78 14.81
CA LEU A 107 -2.43 4.00 13.58
C LEU A 107 -2.15 4.89 12.36
N MET A 108 -2.77 6.07 12.28
CA MET A 108 -2.48 7.06 11.23
C MET A 108 -1.04 7.55 11.31
N TRP A 109 -0.57 7.93 12.50
CA TRP A 109 0.81 8.33 12.68
C TRP A 109 1.80 7.19 12.39
N ALA A 110 1.49 5.96 12.78
CA ALA A 110 2.30 4.79 12.41
C ALA A 110 2.41 4.63 10.89
N SER A 111 1.30 4.79 10.15
CA SER A 111 1.31 4.75 8.69
C SER A 111 2.16 5.86 8.08
N MET A 112 2.05 7.09 8.60
CA MET A 112 2.81 8.24 8.11
C MET A 112 4.31 8.13 8.41
N ILE A 113 4.69 7.59 9.59
CA ILE A 113 6.07 7.30 9.94
C ILE A 113 6.65 6.23 9.01
N LEU A 114 5.91 5.15 8.75
CA LEU A 114 6.33 4.11 7.80
C LEU A 114 6.46 4.65 6.36
N ALA A 115 5.56 5.55 5.94
CA ALA A 115 5.67 6.24 4.67
C ALA A 115 6.95 7.10 4.60
N ALA A 116 7.24 7.86 5.65
CA ALA A 116 8.45 8.68 5.73
C ALA A 116 9.72 7.80 5.68
N ILE A 117 9.76 6.70 6.44
CA ILE A 117 10.86 5.73 6.40
C ILE A 117 11.03 5.16 4.99
N ALA A 118 9.94 4.76 4.33
CA ALA A 118 9.99 4.25 2.97
C ALA A 118 10.56 5.28 1.98
N LEU A 119 10.17 6.57 2.09
CA LEU A 119 10.72 7.63 1.27
C LEU A 119 12.22 7.84 1.54
N ILE A 120 12.64 7.91 2.80
CA ILE A 120 14.05 8.08 3.20
C ILE A 120 14.92 6.94 2.67
N LEU A 121 14.41 5.70 2.66
CA LEU A 121 15.15 4.53 2.20
C LEU A 121 15.13 4.36 0.68
N LEU A 122 14.06 4.75 -0.02
CA LEU A 122 13.88 4.46 -1.45
C LEU A 122 14.21 5.65 -2.37
N ILE A 123 14.20 6.89 -1.89
CA ILE A 123 14.58 8.07 -2.68
C ILE A 123 16.08 8.04 -3.02
N PRO A 124 17.01 7.89 -2.06
CA PRO A 124 18.44 7.90 -2.37
C PRO A 124 18.83 6.66 -3.19
N THR A 125 19.59 6.87 -4.27
CA THR A 125 20.03 5.77 -5.12
C THR A 125 20.98 4.81 -4.40
N ALA A 126 21.77 5.32 -3.46
CA ALA A 126 22.71 4.53 -2.66
C ALA A 126 21.98 3.48 -1.79
N THR A 127 20.93 3.89 -1.08
CA THR A 127 20.12 3.00 -0.24
C THR A 127 19.24 2.09 -1.08
N ARG A 128 18.72 2.55 -2.21
CA ARG A 128 17.89 1.70 -3.09
C ARG A 128 18.67 0.58 -3.79
N ARG A 129 19.98 0.75 -4.02
CA ARG A 129 20.84 -0.28 -4.63
C ARG A 129 21.27 -1.38 -3.67
N ASN A 130 21.20 -1.14 -2.36
CA ASN A 130 21.46 -2.16 -1.37
C ASN A 130 20.20 -2.99 -1.12
N GLU A 131 20.29 -4.31 -1.33
CA GLU A 131 19.16 -5.24 -1.23
C GLU A 131 18.46 -5.18 0.12
N VAL A 132 19.20 -5.02 1.23
CA VAL A 132 18.62 -5.00 2.59
C VAL A 132 17.76 -3.75 2.79
N THR A 133 18.29 -2.58 2.47
CA THR A 133 17.57 -1.30 2.59
C THR A 133 16.44 -1.18 1.59
N LEU A 134 16.58 -1.76 0.39
CA LEU A 134 15.50 -1.88 -0.58
C LEU A 134 14.35 -2.72 -0.02
N THR A 135 14.63 -3.91 0.53
CA THR A 135 13.60 -4.77 1.15
C THR A 135 12.91 -4.05 2.31
N LEU A 136 13.66 -3.42 3.22
CA LEU A 136 13.09 -2.68 4.34
C LEU A 136 12.22 -1.50 3.89
N GLY A 137 12.66 -0.76 2.86
CA GLY A 137 11.88 0.32 2.26
C GLY A 137 10.58 -0.19 1.64
N CYS A 138 10.63 -1.29 0.87
CA CYS A 138 9.45 -1.92 0.28
C CYS A 138 8.48 -2.45 1.34
N LEU A 139 8.97 -3.10 2.40
CA LEU A 139 8.11 -3.58 3.49
C LEU A 139 7.43 -2.42 4.23
N SER A 140 8.18 -1.37 4.55
CA SER A 140 7.63 -0.17 5.21
C SER A 140 6.55 0.47 4.35
N LEU A 141 6.77 0.57 3.03
CA LEU A 141 5.80 1.06 2.06
C LEU A 141 4.54 0.19 2.04
N ILE A 142 4.68 -1.13 1.91
CA ILE A 142 3.55 -2.07 1.85
C ILE A 142 2.70 -1.96 3.11
N ILE A 143 3.32 -1.94 4.29
CA ILE A 143 2.61 -1.84 5.57
C ILE A 143 1.92 -0.46 5.69
N SER A 144 2.59 0.63 5.33
CA SER A 144 2.00 1.97 5.31
C SER A 144 0.75 2.04 4.41
N VAL A 145 0.86 1.57 3.17
CA VAL A 145 -0.26 1.54 2.22
C VAL A 145 -1.37 0.61 2.68
N TRP A 146 -1.03 -0.53 3.28
CA TRP A 146 -2.02 -1.46 3.82
C TRP A 146 -2.81 -0.84 4.98
N ILE A 147 -2.14 -0.14 5.90
CA ILE A 147 -2.81 0.59 6.99
C ILE A 147 -3.70 1.69 6.41
N GLU A 148 -3.17 2.50 5.48
CA GLU A 148 -3.89 3.64 4.90
C GLU A 148 -5.11 3.19 4.10
N LYS A 149 -4.95 2.27 3.14
CA LYS A 149 -6.05 1.81 2.26
C LYS A 149 -6.95 0.77 2.91
N GLY A 150 -6.43 -0.07 3.80
CA GLY A 150 -7.19 -1.15 4.42
C GLY A 150 -8.12 -0.66 5.52
N LEU A 151 -7.57 0.09 6.49
CA LEU A 151 -8.31 0.51 7.67
C LEU A 151 -8.67 1.99 7.60
N ILE A 152 -7.67 2.87 7.55
CA ILE A 152 -7.84 4.32 7.73
C ILE A 152 -8.79 4.91 6.70
N LEU A 153 -8.63 4.55 5.43
CA LEU A 153 -9.44 5.06 4.34
C LEU A 153 -10.92 4.73 4.57
N MET A 154 -11.20 3.52 5.03
CA MET A 154 -12.56 3.06 5.25
C MET A 154 -13.19 3.79 6.44
N ILE A 155 -12.45 3.88 7.54
CA ILE A 155 -12.94 4.50 8.78
C ILE A 155 -13.12 6.01 8.63
N GLY A 156 -12.17 6.71 8.03
CA GLY A 156 -12.29 8.15 7.74
C GLY A 156 -13.44 8.47 6.79
N GLY A 157 -13.79 7.52 5.91
CA GLY A 157 -14.99 7.61 5.08
C GLY A 157 -16.28 7.56 5.86
N PHE A 158 -16.33 6.65 6.84
CA PHE A 158 -17.52 6.45 7.66
C PHE A 158 -17.65 7.44 8.83
N THR A 159 -16.58 8.16 9.17
CA THR A 159 -16.46 8.98 10.37
C THR A 159 -15.94 10.39 10.06
N PRO A 160 -16.72 11.46 10.33
CA PRO A 160 -18.08 11.46 10.87
C PRO A 160 -19.12 10.89 9.90
N ASN A 161 -20.27 10.44 10.42
CA ASN A 161 -21.36 9.98 9.59
C ASN A 161 -22.22 11.12 9.03
N VAL A 162 -23.26 10.79 8.24
CA VAL A 162 -24.17 11.77 7.61
C VAL A 162 -24.95 12.62 8.63
N PHE A 163 -25.01 12.18 9.89
CA PHE A 163 -25.59 12.93 11.01
C PHE A 163 -24.53 13.71 11.80
N HIS A 164 -23.30 13.80 11.28
CA HIS A 164 -22.14 14.39 11.92
C HIS A 164 -21.78 13.75 13.28
N THR A 165 -22.20 12.51 13.52
CA THR A 165 -21.82 11.77 14.74
C THR A 165 -20.70 10.77 14.45
N ILE A 166 -19.95 10.43 15.50
CA ILE A 166 -18.89 9.44 15.45
C ILE A 166 -19.47 8.10 15.88
N THR A 167 -19.26 7.08 15.06
CA THR A 167 -19.58 5.69 15.40
C THR A 167 -18.28 4.93 15.53
N PRO A 168 -17.78 4.69 16.75
CA PRO A 168 -16.54 3.96 16.96
C PRO A 168 -16.66 2.56 16.36
N TYR A 169 -15.71 2.22 15.49
CA TYR A 169 -15.58 0.88 14.95
C TYR A 169 -14.17 0.42 15.24
N THR A 170 -14.02 -0.79 15.77
CA THR A 170 -12.73 -1.49 15.87
C THR A 170 -12.96 -2.91 15.40
N PRO A 171 -12.14 -3.43 14.46
CA PRO A 171 -12.29 -4.78 13.98
C PRO A 171 -12.28 -5.79 15.13
N THR A 172 -13.29 -6.63 15.16
CA THR A 172 -13.38 -7.76 16.08
C THR A 172 -12.39 -8.84 15.70
N PHE A 173 -12.08 -9.73 16.66
CA PHE A 173 -11.16 -10.83 16.43
C PHE A 173 -11.55 -11.71 15.22
N PRO A 174 -12.84 -12.08 15.02
CA PRO A 174 -13.25 -12.83 13.82
C PRO A 174 -13.02 -12.06 12.51
N GLU A 175 -13.32 -10.76 12.44
CA GLU A 175 -13.09 -9.94 11.24
C GLU A 175 -11.59 -9.89 10.88
N PHE A 176 -10.73 -9.76 11.89
CA PHE A 176 -9.29 -9.82 11.71
C PHE A 176 -8.83 -11.19 11.19
N MET A 177 -9.39 -12.30 11.71
CA MET A 177 -9.09 -13.65 11.21
C MET A 177 -9.52 -13.86 9.76
N VAL A 178 -10.63 -13.24 9.32
CA VAL A 178 -11.03 -13.26 7.91
C VAL A 178 -9.97 -12.57 7.05
N ALA A 179 -9.46 -11.41 7.46
CA ALA A 179 -8.40 -10.71 6.73
C ALA A 179 -7.12 -11.56 6.62
N VAL A 180 -6.70 -12.20 7.72
CA VAL A 180 -5.57 -13.12 7.73
C VAL A 180 -5.81 -14.33 6.81
N GLY A 181 -7.03 -14.86 6.77
CA GLY A 181 -7.43 -15.94 5.86
C GLY A 181 -7.26 -15.55 4.39
N VAL A 182 -7.71 -14.35 4.01
CA VAL A 182 -7.57 -13.84 2.63
C VAL A 182 -6.09 -13.73 2.24
N TRP A 183 -5.24 -13.18 3.12
CA TRP A 183 -3.79 -13.12 2.90
C TRP A 183 -3.16 -14.51 2.76
N SER A 184 -3.56 -15.46 3.60
CA SER A 184 -3.04 -16.82 3.59
C SER A 184 -3.36 -17.54 2.27
N VAL A 185 -4.58 -17.37 1.76
CA VAL A 185 -4.98 -17.90 0.44
C VAL A 185 -4.15 -17.24 -0.67
N GLY A 186 -3.99 -15.91 -0.62
CA GLY A 186 -3.17 -15.17 -1.59
C GLY A 186 -1.72 -15.68 -1.64
N PHE A 187 -1.06 -15.80 -0.48
CA PHE A 187 0.29 -16.35 -0.40
C PHE A 187 0.38 -17.80 -0.87
N THR A 188 -0.64 -18.62 -0.61
CA THR A 188 -0.71 -20.00 -1.09
C THR A 188 -0.72 -20.05 -2.62
N VAL A 189 -1.60 -19.27 -3.26
CA VAL A 189 -1.69 -19.19 -4.73
C VAL A 189 -0.39 -18.69 -5.33
N VAL A 190 0.18 -17.60 -4.79
CA VAL A 190 1.47 -17.05 -5.25
C VAL A 190 2.59 -18.10 -5.13
N THR A 191 2.64 -18.83 -4.02
CA THR A 191 3.65 -19.87 -3.80
C THR A 191 3.56 -20.98 -4.85
N ILE A 192 2.35 -21.43 -5.19
CA ILE A 192 2.14 -22.45 -6.22
C ILE A 192 2.59 -21.94 -7.59
N LEU A 193 2.15 -20.75 -8.00
CA LEU A 193 2.50 -20.16 -9.28
C LEU A 193 4.02 -19.93 -9.40
N TRP A 194 4.67 -19.50 -8.32
CA TRP A 194 6.10 -19.25 -8.32
C TRP A 194 6.91 -20.53 -8.48
N LYS A 195 6.48 -21.63 -7.84
CA LYS A 195 7.13 -22.95 -8.02
C LYS A 195 7.05 -23.42 -9.47
N VAL A 196 5.89 -23.23 -10.12
CA VAL A 196 5.72 -23.55 -11.55
C VAL A 196 6.60 -22.65 -12.42
N ALA A 197 6.64 -21.35 -12.16
CA ALA A 197 7.48 -20.43 -12.95
C ALA A 197 8.98 -20.77 -12.84
N ILE A 198 9.47 -21.08 -11.64
CA ILE A 198 10.87 -21.49 -11.43
C ILE A 198 11.17 -22.80 -12.14
N SER A 199 10.29 -23.81 -12.07
CA SER A 199 10.54 -25.10 -12.71
C SER A 199 10.64 -24.97 -14.24
N VAL A 200 9.76 -24.16 -14.85
CA VAL A 200 9.82 -23.85 -16.29
C VAL A 200 11.11 -23.11 -16.65
N TYR A 201 11.51 -22.12 -15.85
CA TYR A 201 12.77 -21.39 -16.07
C TYR A 201 13.99 -22.30 -16.02
N GLN A 202 14.10 -23.14 -14.99
CA GLN A 202 15.20 -24.09 -14.84
C GLN A 202 15.24 -25.12 -15.97
N ALA A 203 14.08 -25.57 -16.45
CA ALA A 203 13.99 -26.49 -17.58
C ALA A 203 14.43 -25.83 -18.90
N LYS A 204 14.15 -24.52 -19.08
CA LYS A 204 14.66 -23.73 -20.21
C LYS A 204 16.18 -23.58 -20.16
N GLU A 205 16.75 -23.25 -19.00
CA GLU A 205 18.22 -23.14 -18.84
C GLU A 205 18.95 -24.47 -19.07
N LYS A 206 18.35 -25.58 -18.66
CA LYS A 206 18.91 -26.94 -18.89
C LYS A 206 18.77 -27.43 -20.33
N GLY A 207 18.22 -26.63 -21.25
CA GLY A 207 18.11 -26.96 -22.68
C GLY A 207 17.10 -28.07 -23.00
N VAL A 208 16.24 -28.46 -22.07
CA VAL A 208 15.32 -29.61 -22.23
C VAL A 208 14.25 -29.36 -23.30
N PHE A 209 13.99 -28.11 -23.65
CA PHE A 209 12.96 -27.72 -24.63
C PHE A 209 13.49 -27.46 -26.06
N ILE A 210 14.79 -27.64 -26.34
CA ILE A 210 15.32 -27.51 -27.71
C ILE A 210 15.48 -28.89 -28.34
N LYS A 211 14.34 -29.48 -28.74
CA LYS A 211 14.26 -30.45 -29.83
C LYS A 211 12.90 -30.26 -30.51
N SER A 212 12.75 -29.17 -31.26
CA SER A 212 11.83 -29.20 -32.41
C SER A 212 12.62 -29.73 -33.59
N SER A 213 12.22 -30.90 -34.07
CA SER A 213 12.54 -31.43 -35.40
C SER A 213 12.27 -30.40 -36.49
#